data_AF-A0A3R7VMF3-F1
#
_entry.id   AF-A0A3R7VMF3-F1
#
_cell.length_a   1.000
_cell.length_b   1.000
_cell.length_c   1.000
_cell.angle_alpha   90.00
_cell.angle_beta   90.00
_cell.angle_gamma   90.00
#
_symmetry.space_group_name_H-M   'P 1'
#
loop_
_entity.id
_entity.type
_entity.pdbx_description
1 polymer ?
#
loop_
_entity_poly.entity_id
_entity_poly.type
_entity_poly.pdbx_seq_one_letter_code
_entity_poly.pdbx_strand_id
1 'polypeptide(L)'
;MFKKKFIISTTVFIIFLLITSAIKNQTRIIEKNISSLNTKILAKKKNINEAQMDFYYLTSPAEIEKRLNLIGFDNYKPIKLSNIFFEISEFYKIQNKTTNLKKLDEKKIKKK
;
A
#
# COMPACT_ATOMS: atom_id res chain seq x y z
N MET A 1 -60.42 -8.20 15.23
CA MET A 1 -60.55 -6.74 15.00
C MET A 1 -59.17 -6.10 15.11
N PHE A 2 -58.35 -6.19 14.05
CA PHE A 2 -57.06 -5.54 14.05
C PHE A 2 -57.27 -4.02 14.04
N LYS A 3 -56.79 -3.33 15.07
CA LYS A 3 -56.88 -1.87 15.12
C LYS A 3 -56.10 -1.33 13.91
N LYS A 4 -56.76 -0.60 12.99
CA LYS A 4 -56.15 -0.08 11.74
C LYS A 4 -54.79 0.59 11.96
N LYS A 5 -54.59 1.23 13.12
CA LYS A 5 -53.31 1.82 13.58
C LYS A 5 -52.15 0.81 13.67
N PHE A 6 -52.40 -0.42 14.14
CA PHE A 6 -51.38 -1.46 14.25
C PHE A 6 -50.95 -1.97 12.86
N ILE A 7 -51.89 -2.16 11.94
CA ILE A 7 -51.58 -2.59 10.56
C ILE A 7 -50.65 -1.59 9.88
N ILE A 8 -50.96 -0.28 9.98
CA ILE A 8 -50.13 0.79 9.41
C ILE A 8 -48.71 0.76 10.00
N SER A 9 -48.59 0.61 11.32
CA SER A 9 -47.29 0.55 12.00
C SER A 9 -46.47 -0.67 11.57
N THR A 10 -47.10 -1.85 11.45
CA THR A 10 -46.42 -3.07 10.99
C THR A 10 -45.96 -2.96 9.54
N THR A 11 -46.78 -2.38 8.66
CA THR A 11 -46.39 -2.16 7.25
C THR A 11 -45.17 -1.24 7.16
N VAL A 12 -45.17 -0.12 7.90
CA VAL A 12 -44.02 0.80 7.94
C VAL A 12 -42.76 0.10 8.45
N PHE A 13 -42.89 -0.72 9.49
CA PHE A 13 -41.77 -1.49 10.02
C PHE A 13 -41.18 -2.48 8.99
N ILE A 14 -42.03 -3.21 8.26
CA ILE A 14 -41.58 -4.13 7.21
C ILE A 14 -40.87 -3.38 6.08
N ILE A 15 -41.38 -2.21 5.68
CA ILE A 15 -40.75 -1.37 4.67
C ILE A 15 -39.33 -0.96 5.11
N PHE A 16 -39.16 -0.54 6.37
CA PHE A 16 -37.84 -0.21 6.91
C PHE A 16 -36.87 -1.40 6.90
N LEU A 17 -37.35 -2.62 7.22
CA LEU A 17 -36.51 -3.82 7.15
C LEU A 17 -36.04 -4.13 5.73
N LEU A 18 -36.91 -3.97 4.73
CA LEU A 18 -36.55 -4.17 3.33
C LEU A 18 -35.54 -3.12 2.85
N ILE A 19 -35.77 -1.85 3.19
CA ILE A 19 -34.89 -0.73 2.83
C ILE A 19 -33.49 -0.92 3.45
N THR A 20 -33.41 -1.22 4.74
CA THR A 20 -32.12 -1.39 5.42
C THR A 20 -31.33 -2.57 4.86
N SER A 21 -32.00 -3.68 4.53
CA SER A 21 -31.36 -4.82 3.87
C SER A 21 -30.84 -4.48 2.47
N ALA A 22 -31.63 -3.74 1.68
CA ALA A 22 -31.23 -3.28 0.35
C ALA A 22 -30.01 -2.35 0.41
N ILE A 23 -30.03 -1.36 1.30
CA ILE A 23 -28.91 -0.43 1.52
C ILE A 23 -27.66 -1.21 1.94
N LYS A 24 -27.76 -2.11 2.93
CA LYS A 24 -26.63 -2.91 3.40
C LYS A 24 -25.97 -3.71 2.29
N ASN A 25 -26.78 -4.31 1.40
CA ASN A 25 -26.25 -5.09 0.29
C ASN A 25 -25.52 -4.19 -0.73
N GLN A 26 -26.11 -3.05 -1.09
CA GLN A 26 -25.48 -2.09 -2.01
C GLN A 26 -24.18 -1.54 -1.44
N THR A 27 -24.16 -1.18 -0.15
CA THR A 27 -22.95 -0.72 0.54
C THR A 27 -21.85 -1.79 0.47
N ARG A 28 -22.17 -3.07 0.71
CA ARG A 28 -21.18 -4.16 0.64
C ARG A 28 -20.61 -4.36 -0.77
N ILE A 29 -21.38 -4.12 -1.82
CA ILE A 29 -20.89 -4.17 -3.21
C ILE A 29 -19.92 -3.02 -3.46
N ILE A 30 -20.27 -1.81 -3.03
CA ILE A 30 -19.42 -0.62 -3.17
C ILE A 30 -18.10 -0.80 -2.41
N GLU A 31 -18.13 -1.29 -1.17
CA GLU A 31 -16.94 -1.58 -0.37
C GLU A 31 -15.99 -2.56 -1.08
N LYS A 32 -16.53 -3.63 -1.66
CA LYS A 32 -15.75 -4.60 -2.44
C LYS A 32 -15.09 -3.95 -3.66
N ASN A 33 -15.83 -3.10 -4.36
CA ASN A 33 -15.31 -2.39 -5.52
C ASN A 33 -14.19 -1.41 -5.12
N ILE A 34 -14.37 -0.66 -4.03
CA ILE A 34 -13.33 0.22 -3.47
C ILE A 34 -12.09 -0.59 -3.08
N SER A 35 -12.26 -1.72 -2.40
CA SER A 35 -11.15 -2.60 -2.03
C SER A 35 -10.39 -3.10 -3.26
N SER A 36 -11.10 -3.56 -4.29
CA SER A 36 -10.51 -4.01 -5.56
C SER A 36 -9.77 -2.91 -6.32
N LEU A 37 -10.30 -1.68 -6.31
CA LEU A 37 -9.62 -0.53 -6.91
C LEU A 37 -8.37 -0.15 -6.12
N ASN A 38 -8.45 -0.16 -4.79
CA ASN A 38 -7.30 0.13 -3.93
C ASN A 38 -6.15 -0.87 -4.13
N THR A 39 -6.44 -2.17 -4.28
CA THR A 39 -5.39 -3.16 -4.57
C THR A 39 -4.72 -2.92 -5.93
N LYS A 40 -5.50 -2.55 -6.96
CA LYS A 40 -4.97 -2.18 -8.28
C LYS A 40 -4.10 -0.93 -8.23
N ILE A 41 -4.53 0.10 -7.48
CA ILE A 41 -3.74 1.33 -7.29
C ILE A 41 -2.44 1.01 -6.57
N LEU A 42 -2.48 0.21 -5.52
CA LEU A 42 -1.29 -0.21 -4.77
C LEU A 42 -0.28 -0.94 -5.66
N ALA A 43 -0.75 -1.90 -6.47
CA ALA A 43 0.08 -2.63 -7.41
C ALA A 43 0.73 -1.71 -8.45
N LYS A 44 -0.04 -0.78 -9.04
CA LYS A 44 0.50 0.21 -9.99
C LYS A 44 1.54 1.12 -9.35
N LYS A 45 1.27 1.61 -8.13
CA LYS A 45 2.19 2.47 -7.38
C LYS A 45 3.50 1.73 -7.11
N LYS A 46 3.44 0.45 -6.75
CA LYS A 46 4.62 -0.40 -6.55
C LYS A 46 5.44 -0.54 -7.84
N ASN A 47 4.79 -0.86 -8.96
CA ASN A 47 5.47 -0.99 -10.25
C ASN A 47 6.18 0.32 -10.67
N ILE A 48 5.57 1.49 -10.41
CA ILE A 48 6.21 2.78 -10.68
C ILE A 48 7.44 2.97 -9.79
N ASN A 49 7.36 2.62 -8.51
CA ASN A 49 8.50 2.72 -7.59
C ASN A 49 9.65 1.82 -8.03
N GLU A 50 9.35 0.58 -8.43
CA GLU A 50 10.33 -0.38 -8.94
C GLU A 50 10.97 0.11 -10.24
N ALA A 51 10.18 0.58 -11.21
CA ALA A 51 10.70 1.16 -12.44
C ALA A 51 11.56 2.41 -12.20
N GLN A 52 11.23 3.24 -11.20
CA GLN A 52 12.09 4.35 -10.79
C GLN A 52 13.42 3.84 -10.24
N MET A 53 13.41 2.82 -9.37
CA MET A 53 14.65 2.21 -8.87
C MET A 53 15.49 1.67 -10.02
N ASP A 54 14.89 0.86 -10.89
CA ASP A 54 15.58 0.30 -12.05
C ASP A 54 16.15 1.41 -12.94
N PHE A 55 15.41 2.50 -13.15
CA PHE A 55 15.95 3.66 -13.85
C PHE A 55 17.16 4.23 -13.11
N TYR A 56 17.10 4.47 -11.80
CA TYR A 56 18.23 5.04 -11.08
C TYR A 56 19.46 4.12 -11.00
N TYR A 57 19.28 2.80 -10.91
CA TYR A 57 20.37 1.83 -10.71
C TYR A 57 20.86 1.15 -11.99
N LEU A 58 20.00 1.00 -13.01
CA LEU A 58 20.30 0.33 -14.28
C LEU A 58 20.42 1.33 -15.45
N THR A 59 20.36 2.64 -15.19
CA THR A 59 20.69 3.64 -16.22
C THR A 59 22.13 3.44 -16.69
N SER A 60 22.33 3.53 -18.01
CA SER A 60 23.66 3.39 -18.61
C SER A 60 24.60 4.49 -18.12
N PRO A 61 25.90 4.20 -17.93
CA PRO A 61 26.88 5.22 -17.55
C PRO A 61 26.86 6.45 -18.47
N ALA A 62 26.63 6.25 -19.78
CA ALA A 62 26.53 7.32 -20.76
C ALA A 62 25.36 8.29 -20.51
N GLU A 63 24.22 7.79 -20.03
CA GLU A 63 23.06 8.63 -19.71
C GLU A 63 23.23 9.35 -18.36
N ILE A 64 23.94 8.73 -17.40
CA ILE A 64 24.38 9.40 -16.16
C ILE A 64 25.32 10.55 -16.50
N GLU A 65 26.33 10.30 -17.33
CA GLU A 65 27.32 11.30 -17.76
C GLU A 65 26.65 12.49 -18.46
N LYS A 66 25.72 12.22 -19.37
CA LYS A 66 24.92 13.26 -20.04
C LYS A 66 24.16 14.15 -19.04
N ARG A 67 23.53 13.57 -18.02
CA ARG A 67 22.83 14.32 -16.97
C ARG A 67 23.79 15.08 -16.07
N LEU A 68 24.93 14.49 -15.75
CA LEU A 68 25.97 15.07 -14.91
C LEU A 68 26.60 16.30 -15.58
N ASN A 69 26.80 16.25 -16.90
CA ASN A 69 27.28 17.38 -17.69
C ASN A 69 26.27 18.55 -17.73
N LEU A 70 24.96 18.27 -17.62
CA LEU A 70 23.92 19.31 -17.60
C LEU A 70 23.73 19.94 -16.21
N ILE A 71 23.83 19.14 -15.15
CA ILE A 71 23.50 19.54 -13.77
C ILE A 71 24.75 19.99 -13.00
N GLY A 72 25.93 19.50 -13.39
CA GLY A 72 27.19 19.65 -12.68
C GLY A 72 27.35 18.61 -11.57
N PHE A 73 28.60 18.21 -11.31
CA PHE A 73 28.94 17.23 -10.26
C PHE A 73 28.50 17.69 -8.87
N ASP A 74 28.62 18.98 -8.56
CA ASP A 74 28.30 19.54 -7.24
C ASP A 74 26.80 19.46 -6.89
N ASN A 75 25.94 19.38 -7.91
CA ASN A 75 24.50 19.33 -7.75
C ASN A 75 23.93 17.92 -7.90
N TYR A 76 24.74 16.93 -8.28
CA TYR A 76 24.30 15.54 -8.37
C TYR A 76 24.04 14.99 -6.97
N LYS A 77 22.81 14.50 -6.76
CA LYS A 77 22.43 13.82 -5.53
C LYS A 77 22.01 12.39 -5.87
N PRO A 78 22.57 11.38 -5.17
CA PRO A 78 22.08 10.03 -5.31
C PRO A 78 20.62 9.96 -4.87
N ILE A 79 19.97 8.86 -5.23
CA ILE A 79 18.57 8.65 -4.87
C ILE A 79 18.37 8.78 -3.35
N LYS A 80 17.33 9.51 -2.93
CA LYS A 80 17.00 9.63 -1.51
C LYS A 80 16.60 8.27 -0.97
N LEU A 81 17.10 7.92 0.22
CA LEU A 81 16.79 6.66 0.92
C LEU A 81 15.27 6.46 1.11
N SER A 82 14.52 7.55 1.31
CA SER A 82 13.06 7.56 1.40
C SER A 82 12.34 7.05 0.15
N ASN A 83 13.02 7.09 -1.00
CA ASN A 83 12.46 6.67 -2.28
C ASN A 83 12.84 5.22 -2.62
N ILE A 84 13.77 4.61 -1.86
CA ILE A 84 14.19 3.21 -2.08
C ILE A 84 13.10 2.25 -1.61
N PHE A 85 12.48 2.55 -0.47
CA PHE A 85 11.40 1.73 0.08
C PHE A 85 10.05 2.29 -0.35
N PHE A 86 9.15 1.40 -0.79
CA PHE A 86 7.81 1.80 -1.18
C PHE A 86 6.99 2.30 0.02
N GLU A 87 7.23 1.70 1.18
CA GLU A 87 6.68 2.11 2.48
C GLU A 87 7.74 1.95 3.58
N ILE A 88 7.62 2.76 4.65
CA ILE A 88 8.49 2.65 5.83
C ILE A 88 8.35 1.28 6.53
N SER A 89 7.19 0.63 6.37
CA SER A 89 6.92 -0.73 6.86
C SER A 89 7.88 -1.75 6.26
N GLU A 90 8.23 -1.61 4.97
CA GLU A 90 9.20 -2.47 4.28
C GLU A 90 10.60 -2.30 4.86
N PHE A 91 11.00 -1.06 5.16
CA PHE A 91 12.27 -0.76 5.83
C PHE A 91 12.37 -1.49 7.18
N TYR A 92 11.35 -1.37 8.03
CA TYR A 92 11.34 -2.06 9.33
C TYR A 92 11.36 -3.59 9.17
N LYS A 93 10.70 -4.14 8.15
CA LYS A 93 10.72 -5.58 7.87
C LYS A 93 12.12 -6.07 7.49
N ILE A 94 12.83 -5.31 6.65
CA ILE A 94 14.22 -5.62 6.27
C ILE A 94 15.16 -5.48 7.46
N GLN A 95 15.02 -4.39 8.23
CA GLN A 95 15.81 -4.16 9.44
C GLN A 95 15.65 -5.32 10.43
N ASN A 96 14.43 -5.76 10.70
CA ASN A 96 14.14 -6.87 11.61
C ASN A 96 14.66 -8.22 11.09
N LYS A 97 14.72 -8.42 9.77
CA LYS A 97 15.36 -9.60 9.18
C LYS A 97 16.88 -9.57 9.41
N THR A 98 17.52 -8.42 9.22
CA THR A 98 18.97 -8.24 9.39
C THR A 98 19.41 -8.33 10.85
N THR A 99 18.62 -7.82 11.80
CA THR A 99 18.95 -7.91 13.25
C THR A 99 18.94 -9.34 13.77
N ASN A 100 18.03 -10.19 13.27
CA ASN A 100 18.02 -11.62 13.60
C ASN A 100 19.24 -12.37 13.05
N LEU A 101 19.75 -11.96 11.87
CA LEU A 101 20.99 -12.52 11.31
C LEU A 101 22.22 -12.14 12.15
N LYS A 102 22.31 -10.89 12.61
CA LYS A 102 23.40 -10.44 13.51
C LYS A 102 23.49 -11.28 14.79
N LYS A 103 22.35 -11.64 15.40
CA LYS A 103 22.32 -12.52 16.59
C LYS A 103 22.84 -13.94 16.31
N LEU A 104 22.74 -14.42 15.07
CA LEU A 104 23.21 -15.76 14.68
C LEU A 104 24.73 -15.78 14.51
N ASP A 105 25.31 -14.69 14.00
CA ASP A 105 26.76 -14.52 13.87
C ASP A 105 27.44 -14.26 15.22
N GLU A 106 26.80 -13.56 16.17
CA GLU A 106 27.33 -13.38 17.54
C GLU A 106 27.51 -14.72 18.28
N LYS A 107 26.64 -15.71 18.04
CA LYS A 107 26.78 -17.06 18.64
C LYS A 107 28.01 -17.81 18.12
N LYS A 108 28.54 -17.47 16.95
CA LYS A 108 29.77 -18.07 16.41
C LYS A 108 31.05 -17.45 17.00
N ILE A 109 30.97 -16.23 17.54
CA ILE A 109 32.14 -15.52 18.10
C ILE A 109 32.43 -15.94 19.56
N LYS A 110 31.48 -16.60 20.25
CA LYS A 110 31.65 -17.12 21.62
C LYS A 110 32.31 -18.50 21.75
N LYS A 111 33.21 -18.87 20.83
CA LYS A 111 34.13 -20.01 21.01
C LYS A 111 35.57 -19.55 20.88
N LYS A 112 36.07 -18.96 21.96
CA LYS A 112 37.49 -18.96 22.31
C LYS A 112 37.62 -18.88 23.83
#